data_AF-A0A4Q3WE35-F1
#
_entry.id   AF-A0A4Q3WE35-F1
#
_cell.length_a   1.000
_cell.length_b   1.000
_cell.length_c   1.000
_cell.angle_alpha   90.00
_cell.angle_beta   90.00
_cell.angle_gamma   90.00
#
_symmetry.space_group_name_H-M   'P 1'
#
loop_
_entity.id
_entity.type
_entity.pdbx_description
1 polymer ?
#
loop_
_entity_poly.entity_id
_entity_poly.type
_entity_poly.pdbx_seq_one_letter_code
_entity_poly.pdbx_strand_id
1 'polypeptide(L)'
;MKSQDIVILLKLVSLEDRTGQGWPHEPASSDPFALRSLEGALGISKTEIGASLRRSMAATLAIKPNNRPKVNRRNLTEFVQHGLKYIFPAKPGAPQRGVATGFAAPMLEGQLVSSGADIYVWPHAEGSQRGSS
;
A
#
# COMPACT_ATOMS: atom_id res chain seq x y z
N MET A 1 -3.43 -14.61 1.11
CA MET A 1 -2.67 -13.37 0.90
C MET A 1 -2.59 -12.63 2.22
N LYS A 2 -1.48 -11.95 2.54
CA LYS A 2 -1.31 -11.15 3.77
C LYS A 2 -1.45 -9.66 3.48
N SER A 3 -1.74 -8.85 4.49
CA SER A 3 -1.84 -7.39 4.37
C SER A 3 -0.57 -6.75 3.78
N GLN A 4 0.60 -7.26 4.17
CA GLN A 4 1.90 -6.81 3.67
C GLN A 4 2.10 -7.05 2.16
N ASP A 5 1.40 -8.03 1.56
CA ASP A 5 1.56 -8.35 0.14
C ASP A 5 1.17 -7.17 -0.76
N ILE A 6 0.14 -6.43 -0.36
CA ILE A 6 -0.33 -5.25 -1.10
C ILE A 6 0.69 -4.12 -1.04
N VAL A 7 1.26 -3.85 0.13
CA VAL A 7 2.26 -2.78 0.30
C VAL A 7 3.50 -3.07 -0.55
N ILE A 8 3.95 -4.33 -0.59
CA ILE A 8 5.09 -4.75 -1.40
C ILE A 8 4.79 -4.56 -2.89
N LEU A 9 3.60 -4.96 -3.36
CA LEU A 9 3.19 -4.77 -4.76
C LEU A 9 3.09 -3.29 -5.14
N LEU A 10 2.51 -2.45 -4.28
CA LEU A 10 2.43 -1.00 -4.51
C LEU A 10 3.82 -0.35 -4.53
N LYS A 11 4.76 -0.84 -3.71
CA LYS A 11 6.15 -0.37 -3.74
C LYS A 11 6.82 -0.72 -5.06
N LEU A 12 6.63 -1.93 -5.57
CA LEU A 12 7.16 -2.33 -6.88
C LEU A 12 6.60 -1.45 -7.99
N VAL A 13 5.29 -1.18 -7.99
CA VAL A 13 4.64 -0.23 -8.91
C VAL A 13 5.29 1.15 -8.85
N SER A 14 5.53 1.68 -7.64
CA SER A 14 6.19 2.97 -7.46
C SER A 14 7.63 2.98 -8.01
N LEU A 15 8.37 1.89 -7.86
CA LEU A 15 9.71 1.74 -8.42
C LEU A 15 9.69 1.64 -9.95
N GLU A 16 8.74 0.89 -10.53
CA GLU A 16 8.53 0.82 -11.98
C GLU A 16 8.24 2.20 -12.58
N ASP A 17 7.36 2.97 -11.95
CA ASP A 17 6.98 4.32 -12.43
C ASP A 17 8.17 5.27 -12.40
N ARG A 18 9.02 5.19 -11.36
CA ARG A 18 10.28 5.95 -11.29
C ARG A 18 11.25 5.58 -12.42
N THR A 19 11.38 4.30 -12.75
CA THR A 19 12.24 3.85 -13.86
C THR A 19 11.69 4.26 -15.22
N GLY A 20 10.36 4.27 -15.41
CA GLY A 20 9.71 4.65 -16.67
C GLY A 20 9.74 6.16 -16.95
N GLN A 21 9.73 7.00 -15.91
CA GLN A 21 9.77 8.46 -16.02
C GLN A 21 11.18 9.04 -16.22
N GLY A 22 12.21 8.19 -16.36
CA GLY A 22 13.59 8.64 -16.58
C GLY A 22 14.15 9.43 -15.40
N TRP A 23 13.60 9.26 -14.19
CA TRP A 23 14.13 9.92 -13.00
C TRP A 23 15.60 9.51 -12.84
N PRO A 24 16.54 10.46 -12.70
CA PRO A 24 17.95 10.14 -12.59
C PRO A 24 18.13 9.20 -11.41
N HIS A 25 18.57 7.98 -11.72
CA HIS A 25 18.92 7.03 -10.69
C HIS A 25 20.08 7.67 -9.93
N GLU A 26 19.86 8.04 -8.66
CA GLU A 26 20.96 8.11 -7.70
C GLU A 26 21.82 6.86 -7.96
N PRO A 27 23.16 6.96 -8.04
CA PRO A 27 24.03 5.82 -8.30
C PRO A 27 23.99 4.88 -7.10
N ALA A 28 22.86 4.22 -6.89
CA ALA A 28 22.68 3.16 -5.95
C ALA A 28 23.47 2.01 -6.52
N SER A 29 24.53 1.63 -5.83
CA SER A 29 25.34 0.44 -6.09
C SER A 29 24.53 -0.88 -6.09
N SER A 30 23.21 -0.83 -5.85
CA SER A 30 22.32 -1.99 -5.79
C SER A 30 21.05 -1.81 -6.62
N ASP A 31 20.63 -2.87 -7.29
CA ASP A 31 19.33 -2.99 -7.96
C ASP A 31 18.17 -2.67 -6.99
N PRO A 32 17.33 -1.65 -7.25
CA PRO A 32 16.24 -1.26 -6.34
C PRO A 32 15.16 -2.34 -6.17
N PHE A 33 15.07 -3.30 -7.09
CA PHE A 33 14.14 -4.42 -7.02
C PHE A 33 14.73 -5.63 -6.25
N ALA A 34 16.00 -5.56 -5.85
CA ALA A 34 16.61 -6.61 -5.04
C ALA A 34 15.98 -6.67 -3.64
N LEU A 35 15.93 -7.89 -3.06
CA LEU A 35 15.32 -8.11 -1.75
C LEU A 35 15.93 -7.25 -0.64
N ARG A 36 17.26 -6.98 -0.69
CA ARG A 36 17.94 -6.11 0.27
C ARG A 36 17.46 -4.66 0.18
N SER A 37 17.26 -4.16 -1.03
CA SER A 37 16.84 -2.78 -1.27
C SER A 37 15.37 -2.60 -0.89
N LEU A 38 14.53 -3.60 -1.17
CA LEU A 38 13.14 -3.65 -0.71
C LEU A 38 13.03 -3.73 0.81
N GLU A 39 13.86 -4.55 1.47
CA GLU A 39 13.90 -4.62 2.94
C GLU A 39 14.25 -3.27 3.55
N GLY A 40 15.30 -2.61 3.06
CA GLY A 40 15.68 -1.27 3.54
C GLY A 40 14.60 -0.22 3.30
N ALA A 41 13.84 -0.33 2.20
CA ALA A 41 12.79 0.63 1.85
C ALA A 41 11.45 0.39 2.58
N LEU A 42 11.16 -0.85 2.99
CA LEU A 42 9.87 -1.22 3.57
C LEU A 42 9.94 -1.58 5.06
N GLY A 43 11.13 -1.87 5.59
CA GLY A 43 11.29 -2.41 6.94
C GLY A 43 10.74 -3.84 7.09
N ILE A 44 10.46 -4.53 5.98
CA ILE A 44 9.97 -5.91 5.96
C ILE A 44 11.16 -6.84 5.67
N SER A 45 11.26 -7.95 6.41
CA SER A 45 12.38 -8.89 6.24
C SER A 45 12.43 -9.48 4.83
N LYS A 46 13.65 -9.79 4.34
CA LYS A 46 13.84 -10.43 3.02
C LYS A 46 13.03 -11.72 2.85
N THR A 47 12.89 -12.50 3.93
CA THR A 47 12.16 -13.78 3.92
C THR A 47 10.67 -13.56 3.69
N GLU A 48 10.07 -12.56 4.36
CA GLU A 48 8.67 -12.20 4.17
C GLU A 48 8.44 -11.54 2.80
N ILE A 49 9.35 -10.69 2.33
CA ILE A 49 9.28 -10.15 0.95
C ILE A 49 9.33 -11.28 -0.08
N GLY A 50 10.27 -12.22 0.06
CA GLY A 50 10.37 -13.37 -0.84
C GLY A 50 9.12 -14.25 -0.80
N ALA A 51 8.55 -14.48 0.39
CA ALA A 51 7.31 -15.22 0.54
C ALA A 51 6.10 -14.49 -0.07
N SER A 52 6.05 -13.17 0.11
CA SER A 52 5.06 -12.28 -0.49
C SER A 52 5.08 -12.36 -2.01
N LEU A 53 6.27 -12.19 -2.63
CA LEU A 53 6.41 -12.29 -4.09
C LEU A 53 5.96 -13.65 -4.62
N ARG A 54 6.28 -14.76 -3.92
CA ARG A 54 5.78 -16.09 -4.31
C ARG A 54 4.25 -16.18 -4.28
N ARG A 55 3.60 -15.68 -3.23
CA ARG A 55 2.13 -15.65 -3.13
C ARG A 55 1.52 -14.77 -4.23
N SER A 56 2.10 -13.60 -4.48
CA SER A 56 1.63 -12.66 -5.51
C SER A 56 1.79 -13.21 -6.92
N MET A 57 2.86 -13.97 -7.19
CA MET A 57 3.02 -14.68 -8.46
C MET A 57 1.99 -15.80 -8.62
N ALA A 58 1.75 -16.59 -7.58
CA ALA A 58 0.71 -17.63 -7.61
C ALA A 58 -0.70 -17.05 -7.84
N ALA A 59 -0.96 -15.83 -7.33
CA ALA A 59 -2.20 -15.09 -7.54
C ALA A 59 -2.25 -14.30 -8.85
N THR A 60 -1.23 -14.41 -9.73
CA THR A 60 -1.10 -13.66 -11.00
C THR A 60 -1.06 -12.13 -10.84
N LEU A 61 -0.80 -11.63 -9.63
CA LEU A 61 -0.65 -10.20 -9.34
C LEU A 61 0.76 -9.68 -9.66
N ALA A 62 1.75 -10.57 -9.70
CA ALA A 62 3.11 -10.28 -10.11
C ALA A 62 3.63 -11.36 -11.07
N ILE A 63 4.57 -10.97 -11.91
CA ILE A 63 5.31 -11.84 -12.82
C ILE A 63 6.82 -11.61 -12.61
N LYS A 64 7.64 -12.53 -13.10
CA LYS A 64 9.11 -12.43 -12.94
C LYS A 64 9.85 -12.51 -14.29
N PRO A 65 9.64 -11.56 -15.21
CA PRO A 65 10.42 -11.53 -16.44
C PRO A 65 11.90 -11.29 -16.12
N ASN A 66 12.80 -12.07 -16.72
CA ASN A 66 14.26 -11.91 -16.58
C ASN A 66 14.73 -11.86 -15.12
N ASN A 67 14.13 -12.67 -14.25
CA ASN A 67 14.46 -12.75 -12.82
C ASN A 67 14.21 -11.46 -12.01
N ARG A 68 13.50 -10.46 -12.58
CA ARG A 68 13.07 -9.24 -11.87
C ARG A 68 11.58 -9.27 -11.58
N PRO A 69 11.14 -8.99 -10.34
CA PRO A 69 9.72 -8.92 -10.03
C PRO A 69 9.10 -7.71 -10.75
N LYS A 70 8.01 -7.97 -11.48
CA LYS A 70 7.22 -6.95 -12.17
C LYS A 70 5.75 -7.14 -11.82
N VAL A 71 5.04 -6.07 -11.54
CA VAL A 71 3.63 -6.13 -11.15
C VAL A 71 2.73 -6.23 -12.38
N ASN A 72 1.73 -7.11 -12.34
CA ASN A 72 0.64 -7.07 -13.30
C ASN A 72 -0.35 -5.98 -12.87
N ARG A 73 -0.16 -4.76 -13.37
CA ARG A 73 -0.95 -3.58 -12.97
C ARG A 73 -2.44 -3.75 -13.22
N ARG A 74 -2.83 -4.43 -14.30
CA ARG A 74 -4.24 -4.69 -14.60
C ARG A 74 -4.87 -5.54 -13.51
N ASN A 75 -4.27 -6.70 -13.21
CA ASN A 75 -4.78 -7.62 -12.19
C ASN A 75 -4.75 -6.99 -10.80
N LEU A 76 -3.68 -6.24 -10.45
CA LEU A 76 -3.61 -5.53 -9.18
C LEU A 76 -4.71 -4.47 -9.06
N THR A 77 -4.99 -3.73 -10.13
CA THR A 77 -6.03 -2.69 -10.14
C THR A 77 -7.42 -3.31 -9.95
N GLU A 78 -7.72 -4.37 -10.70
CA GLU A 78 -8.97 -5.12 -10.56
C GLU A 78 -9.12 -5.69 -9.14
N PHE A 79 -8.04 -6.26 -8.60
CA PHE A 79 -8.00 -6.77 -7.25
C PHE A 79 -8.25 -5.68 -6.20
N VAL A 80 -7.61 -4.52 -6.32
CA VAL A 80 -7.79 -3.39 -5.39
C VAL A 80 -9.22 -2.85 -5.45
N GLN A 81 -9.81 -2.73 -6.63
CA GLN A 81 -11.17 -2.21 -6.81
C GLN A 81 -12.25 -3.17 -6.32
N HIS A 82 -12.09 -4.47 -6.57
CA HIS A 82 -13.18 -5.45 -6.36
C HIS A 82 -12.89 -6.47 -5.26
N GLY A 83 -11.64 -6.86 -5.06
CA GLY A 83 -11.25 -7.93 -4.13
C GLY A 83 -10.85 -7.47 -2.74
N LEU A 84 -10.17 -6.32 -2.62
CA LEU A 84 -9.50 -5.90 -1.39
C LEU A 84 -10.45 -5.80 -0.19
N LYS A 85 -11.66 -5.26 -0.40
CA LYS A 85 -12.70 -5.11 0.63
C LYS A 85 -13.18 -6.43 1.25
N TYR A 86 -13.06 -7.55 0.54
CA TYR A 86 -13.50 -8.86 1.01
C TYR A 86 -12.40 -9.62 1.75
N ILE A 87 -11.14 -9.39 1.37
CA ILE A 87 -9.98 -10.10 1.96
C ILE A 87 -9.44 -9.36 3.17
N PHE A 88 -9.54 -8.02 3.18
CA PHE A 88 -9.16 -7.18 4.31
C PHE A 88 -10.34 -6.26 4.70
N PRO A 89 -11.44 -6.82 5.22
CA PRO A 89 -12.59 -6.02 5.62
C PRO A 89 -12.20 -5.07 6.75
N ALA A 90 -12.27 -3.77 6.48
CA ALA A 90 -12.08 -2.75 7.51
C ALA A 90 -13.27 -2.77 8.47
N LYS A 91 -12.98 -2.69 9.77
CA LYS A 91 -13.99 -2.57 10.83
C LYS A 91 -13.65 -1.32 11.64
N PRO A 92 -14.61 -0.41 11.87
CA PRO A 92 -14.37 0.74 12.73
C PRO A 92 -13.89 0.28 14.10
N GLY A 93 -12.71 0.74 14.49
CA GLY A 93 -12.16 0.59 15.83
C GLY A 93 -12.80 1.55 16.83
N ALA A 94 -12.35 1.47 18.09
CA ALA A 94 -12.75 2.44 19.10
C ALA A 94 -12.28 3.86 18.73
N PRO A 95 -13.04 4.92 19.07
CA PRO A 95 -12.64 6.28 18.79
C PRO A 95 -11.30 6.62 19.44
N GLN A 96 -10.33 7.00 18.62
CA GLN A 96 -8.98 7.34 19.04
C GLN A 96 -8.49 8.63 18.39
N ARG A 97 -7.34 9.11 18.86
CA ARG A 97 -6.69 10.32 18.35
C ARG A 97 -5.94 10.01 17.05
N GLY A 98 -6.03 10.90 16.07
CA GLY A 98 -5.42 10.68 14.77
C GLY A 98 -5.49 11.87 13.81
N VAL A 99 -5.07 11.62 12.58
CA VAL A 99 -5.17 12.55 11.46
C VAL A 99 -6.44 12.22 10.68
N ALA A 100 -7.26 13.23 10.33
CA ALA A 100 -8.46 12.99 9.54
C ALA A 100 -8.14 12.24 8.23
N THR A 101 -8.91 11.21 7.94
CA THR A 101 -8.82 10.52 6.64
C THR A 101 -9.25 11.46 5.51
N GLY A 102 -8.93 11.13 4.25
CA GLY A 102 -9.31 11.96 3.11
C GLY A 102 -10.82 12.22 2.99
N PHE A 103 -11.65 11.29 3.47
CA PHE A 103 -13.12 11.47 3.53
C PHE A 103 -13.55 12.51 4.58
N ALA A 104 -12.76 12.68 5.63
CA ALA A 104 -12.97 13.69 6.68
C ALA A 104 -12.02 14.89 6.51
N ALA A 105 -11.46 15.10 5.31
CA ALA A 105 -10.57 16.21 5.06
C ALA A 105 -11.32 17.55 5.27
N PRO A 106 -10.70 18.56 5.92
CA PRO A 106 -11.37 19.83 6.22
C PRO A 106 -11.97 20.53 5.00
N MET A 107 -11.34 20.39 3.83
CA MET A 107 -11.81 20.97 2.56
C MET A 107 -13.09 20.33 2.02
N LEU A 108 -13.49 19.14 2.51
CA LEU A 108 -14.69 18.41 2.11
C LEU A 108 -15.79 18.44 3.19
N GLU A 109 -15.61 19.21 4.25
CA GLU A 109 -16.58 19.35 5.34
C GLU A 109 -17.92 19.86 4.80
N GLY A 110 -19.01 19.17 5.12
CA GLY A 110 -20.35 19.45 4.60
C GLY A 110 -20.60 19.10 3.13
N GLN A 111 -19.59 18.63 2.39
CA GLN A 111 -19.73 18.20 0.98
C GLN A 111 -19.96 16.70 0.83
N LEU A 112 -19.60 15.91 1.84
CA LEU A 112 -19.73 14.45 1.84
C LEU A 112 -20.77 13.99 2.86
N VAL A 113 -21.64 13.07 2.46
CA VAL A 113 -22.62 12.44 3.35
C VAL A 113 -21.92 11.31 4.11
N SER A 114 -21.70 11.52 5.41
CA SER A 114 -21.24 10.46 6.32
C SER A 114 -22.44 9.68 6.87
N SER A 115 -22.30 8.36 7.00
CA SER A 115 -23.33 7.50 7.62
C SER A 115 -23.43 7.63 9.15
N GLY A 116 -22.72 8.60 9.76
CA GLY A 116 -22.74 8.88 11.20
C GLY A 116 -22.02 10.18 11.57
N ALA A 117 -22.11 10.57 12.85
CA ALA A 117 -21.50 11.79 13.38
C ALA A 117 -19.97 11.69 13.57
N ASP A 118 -19.43 10.47 13.73
CA ASP A 118 -18.01 10.26 13.93
C ASP A 118 -17.24 10.23 12.61
N ILE A 119 -16.11 10.95 12.56
CA ILE A 119 -15.17 10.92 11.45
C ILE A 119 -14.25 9.69 11.51
N TYR A 120 -13.66 9.34 10.37
CA TYR A 120 -12.58 8.35 10.34
C TYR A 120 -11.21 9.03 10.43
N VAL A 121 -10.33 8.48 11.26
CA VAL A 121 -8.97 8.98 11.46
C VAL A 121 -7.91 7.91 11.22
N TRP A 122 -6.77 8.30 10.68
CA TRP A 122 -5.54 7.53 10.74
C TRP A 122 -4.95 7.64 12.14
N PRO A 123 -4.83 6.53 12.90
CA PRO A 123 -4.27 6.57 14.26
C PRO A 123 -2.91 7.25 14.29
N HIS A 124 -2.80 8.32 15.06
CA HIS A 124 -1.57 9.09 15.18
C HIS A 124 -1.55 9.83 16.52
N ALA A 125 -0.54 9.57 17.34
CA ALA A 125 -0.46 10.09 18.70
C ALA A 125 -0.50 11.64 18.75
N GLU A 126 0.11 12.29 17.77
CA GLU A 126 0.17 13.75 17.66
C GLU A 126 -0.99 14.34 16.83
N GLY A 127 -1.90 13.50 16.30
CA GLY A 127 -3.01 13.96 15.46
C GLY A 127 -3.96 14.90 16.21
N SER A 128 -4.60 15.86 15.55
CA SER A 128 -5.49 16.83 16.20
C SER A 128 -6.96 16.39 16.25
N GLN A 129 -7.30 15.31 15.56
CA GLN A 129 -8.68 14.87 15.33
C GLN A 129 -8.97 13.62 16.15
N ARG A 130 -10.25 13.40 16.49
CA ARG A 130 -10.72 12.19 17.17
C ARG A 130 -11.78 11.52 16.31
N GLY A 131 -11.66 10.22 16.13
CA GLY A 131 -12.59 9.45 15.34
C GLY A 131 -12.30 7.96 15.39
N SER A 132 -13.12 7.18 14.70
CA SER A 132 -12.92 5.74 14.58
C SER A 132 -11.82 5.44 13.56
N SER A 133 -11.05 4.38 13.76
CA SER A 133 -9.96 3.96 12.86
C SER A 133 -10.26 2.68 12.12
#